data_AF-A0A656QEM8-F1
#
_entry.id   AF-A0A656QEM8-F1
#
_cell.length_a   1.000
_cell.length_b   1.000
_cell.length_c   1.000
_cell.angle_alpha   90.00
_cell.angle_beta   90.00
_cell.angle_gamma   90.00
#
_symmetry.space_group_name_H-M   'P 1'
#
loop_
_entity.id
_entity.type
_entity.pdbx_description
1 polymer ?
#
loop_
_entity_poly.entity_id
_entity_poly.type
_entity_poly.pdbx_seq_one_letter_code
_entity_poly.pdbx_strand_id
1 'polypeptide(L)'
;MSEQHSETGESSAVLETVESTDSLEARTLNVRQGAFAIATTQDTLNRLRTGNLGPCVAFYGINRRAGVTFMSHVDGNLCGFRALEDRLSSATNGDLESFALYATTNYTMTARLACLALVGAAYHWLPLWLWLGLIAVVVGFGFASLLQIYVFARRAFGTWRIKLCTPWQFSGRVEVSLDAASSGGPDVPRRETVSRAESERRYGRLHCWVSGQREMTPTREVLNLASERDALREVVQALDSFQREYGAQALDPDGMPGNEHYRPKLVELVSKARAALASRPTE
;
A
#
# COMPACT_ATOMS: atom_id res chain seq x y z
N MET A 1 46.90 40.05 0.47
CA MET A 1 45.78 41.02 0.38
C MET A 1 45.10 40.76 -0.95
N SER A 2 43.80 40.58 -1.11
CA SER A 2 42.65 40.30 -0.25
C SER A 2 41.54 39.93 -1.25
N GLU A 3 40.68 38.98 -0.87
CA GLU A 3 39.21 38.94 -1.06
C GLU A 3 38.58 39.65 -2.28
N GLN A 4 37.66 39.01 -3.02
CA GLN A 4 36.25 38.83 -2.63
C GLN A 4 35.34 38.37 -3.81
N HIS A 5 34.38 37.53 -3.44
CA HIS A 5 33.16 37.04 -4.09
C HIS A 5 32.54 37.76 -5.31
N SER A 6 31.91 36.95 -6.18
CA SER A 6 30.47 37.10 -6.46
C SER A 6 29.82 35.74 -6.72
N GLU A 7 28.97 35.34 -5.79
CA GLU A 7 27.95 34.31 -5.96
C GLU A 7 26.82 34.82 -6.87
N THR A 8 26.10 33.87 -7.48
CA THR A 8 24.63 33.68 -7.42
C THR A 8 24.09 33.21 -8.77
N GLY A 9 23.49 32.00 -8.79
CA GLY A 9 22.78 31.53 -9.98
C GLY A 9 22.26 30.10 -9.96
N GLU A 10 22.68 29.24 -9.04
CA GLU A 10 22.24 27.82 -9.04
C GLU A 10 21.93 27.33 -7.63
N SER A 11 20.81 27.77 -7.04
CA SER A 11 20.34 27.18 -5.78
C SER A 11 18.83 27.28 -5.61
N SER A 12 18.06 26.91 -6.63
CA SER A 12 16.60 26.82 -6.45
C SER A 12 15.91 25.67 -7.19
N ALA A 13 16.65 24.79 -7.89
CA ALA A 13 16.06 23.74 -8.72
C ALA A 13 16.29 22.30 -8.24
N VAL A 14 16.93 22.07 -7.08
CA VAL A 14 17.31 20.71 -6.62
C VAL A 14 16.89 20.45 -5.16
N LEU A 15 15.77 21.07 -4.74
CA LEU A 15 15.18 20.87 -3.41
C LEU A 15 13.83 20.12 -3.47
N GLU A 16 13.52 19.42 -4.56
CA GLU A 16 12.64 18.25 -4.49
C GLU A 16 13.47 17.08 -3.96
N THR A 17 13.57 17.06 -2.63
CA THR A 17 14.07 15.96 -1.82
C THR A 17 13.61 14.62 -2.40
N VAL A 18 14.59 13.82 -2.82
CA VAL A 18 14.47 12.37 -2.94
C VAL A 18 14.10 11.84 -1.55
N GLU A 19 12.80 11.78 -1.26
CA GLU A 19 12.28 11.05 -0.11
C GLU A 19 12.81 9.62 -0.25
N SER A 20 13.60 9.16 0.72
CA SER A 20 14.24 7.85 0.61
C SER A 20 13.15 6.77 0.50
N THR A 21 13.40 5.72 -0.29
CA THR A 21 12.43 4.63 -0.44
C THR A 21 12.07 4.02 0.92
N ASP A 22 13.02 4.02 1.86
CA ASP A 22 12.84 3.61 3.25
C ASP A 22 11.82 4.49 4.03
N SER A 23 11.81 5.81 3.80
CA SER A 23 10.85 6.71 4.47
C SER A 23 9.45 6.62 3.86
N LEU A 24 9.35 6.38 2.55
CA LEU A 24 8.08 6.15 1.88
C LEU A 24 7.42 4.84 2.32
N GLU A 25 8.19 3.76 2.40
CA GLU A 25 7.69 2.46 2.90
C GLU A 25 7.23 2.57 4.36
N ALA A 26 7.91 3.35 5.20
CA ALA A 26 7.55 3.55 6.60
C ALA A 26 6.19 4.27 6.78
N ARG A 27 5.76 5.05 5.79
CA ARG A 27 4.46 5.77 5.79
C ARG A 27 3.36 5.03 5.02
N THR A 28 3.65 3.84 4.50
CA THR A 28 2.75 3.10 3.61
C THR A 28 1.96 2.02 4.35
N LEU A 29 0.63 2.09 4.26
CA LEU A 29 -0.29 1.03 4.63
C LEU A 29 -0.67 0.20 3.40
N ASN A 30 -0.32 -1.09 3.43
CA ASN A 30 -0.69 -2.04 2.37
C ASN A 30 -2.12 -2.56 2.60
N VAL A 31 -3.05 -2.17 1.72
CA VAL A 31 -4.45 -2.57 1.74
C VAL A 31 -4.61 -3.93 1.07
N ARG A 32 -5.07 -4.91 1.83
CA ARG A 32 -5.24 -6.30 1.40
C ARG A 32 -6.53 -6.51 0.61
N GLN A 33 -6.60 -7.60 -0.14
CA GLN A 33 -7.80 -8.06 -0.80
C GLN A 33 -8.97 -8.19 0.17
N GLY A 34 -10.15 -7.70 -0.25
CA GLY A 34 -11.35 -7.73 0.58
C GLY A 34 -11.25 -6.78 1.77
N ALA A 35 -10.38 -5.77 1.71
CA ALA A 35 -10.24 -4.78 2.77
C ALA A 35 -10.29 -3.35 2.25
N PHE A 36 -10.51 -2.42 3.17
CA PHE A 36 -10.40 -0.99 2.91
C PHE A 36 -9.59 -0.30 4.00
N ALA A 37 -9.00 0.84 3.66
CA ALA A 37 -8.36 1.74 4.60
C ALA A 37 -8.67 3.19 4.22
N ILE A 38 -8.62 4.05 5.24
CA ILE A 38 -8.77 5.49 5.12
C ILE A 38 -7.51 6.10 5.73
N ALA A 39 -6.98 7.14 5.08
CA ALA A 39 -5.82 7.88 5.53
C ALA A 39 -6.09 9.38 5.39
N THR A 40 -5.66 10.13 6.39
CA THR A 40 -5.70 11.58 6.42
C THR A 40 -4.29 12.15 6.29
N THR A 41 -4.19 13.45 6.01
CA THR A 41 -2.90 14.16 5.99
C THR A 41 -2.17 14.16 7.33
N GLN A 42 -2.89 13.91 8.43
CA GLN A 42 -2.36 13.91 9.79
C GLN A 42 -1.87 12.54 10.25
N ASP A 43 -2.22 11.49 9.52
CA ASP A 43 -1.84 10.12 9.89
C ASP A 43 -0.35 9.88 9.63
N THR A 44 0.26 9.06 10.48
CA THR A 44 1.64 8.60 10.28
C THR A 44 1.76 7.68 9.06
N LEU A 45 0.74 6.84 8.85
CA LEU A 45 0.56 6.00 7.67
C LEU A 45 -0.43 6.66 6.71
N ASN A 46 0.01 7.74 6.07
CA ASN A 46 -0.82 8.54 5.18
C ASN A 46 -0.79 8.10 3.72
N ARG A 47 0.04 7.10 3.37
CA ARG A 47 0.10 6.51 2.03
C ARG A 47 -0.59 5.15 2.02
N LEU A 48 -1.59 4.98 1.18
CA LEU A 48 -2.31 3.73 0.96
C LEU A 48 -1.78 3.05 -0.30
N ARG A 49 -1.55 1.75 -0.24
CA ARG A 49 -1.06 0.97 -1.39
C ARG A 49 -1.76 -0.37 -1.50
N THR A 50 -2.09 -0.79 -2.72
CA THR A 50 -2.59 -2.14 -2.96
C THR A 50 -2.01 -2.71 -4.24
N GLY A 51 -1.94 -4.03 -4.30
CA GLY A 51 -1.48 -4.79 -5.45
C GLY A 51 -2.18 -6.14 -5.54
N ASN A 52 -1.63 -7.03 -6.36
CA ASN A 52 -2.12 -8.36 -6.68
C ASN A 52 -3.57 -8.33 -7.21
N LEU A 53 -3.88 -7.32 -8.03
CA LEU A 53 -5.23 -7.00 -8.48
C LEU A 53 -5.73 -7.93 -9.59
N GLY A 54 -5.78 -9.25 -9.42
CA GLY A 54 -6.21 -10.23 -10.45
C GLY A 54 -7.52 -9.87 -11.19
N PRO A 55 -8.68 -10.50 -10.88
CA PRO A 55 -9.99 -10.01 -11.35
C PRO A 55 -10.51 -8.81 -10.55
N CYS A 56 -9.93 -8.61 -9.37
CA CYS A 56 -10.24 -7.54 -8.44
C CYS A 56 -10.02 -6.14 -9.05
N VAL A 57 -10.55 -5.16 -8.34
CA VAL A 57 -10.42 -3.75 -8.69
C VAL A 57 -9.98 -2.99 -7.44
N ALA A 58 -8.92 -2.20 -7.56
CA ALA A 58 -8.60 -1.20 -6.56
C ALA A 58 -9.53 -0.01 -6.78
N PHE A 59 -10.37 0.30 -5.80
CA PHE A 59 -11.25 1.46 -5.76
C PHE A 59 -10.73 2.44 -4.72
N TYR A 60 -10.51 3.69 -5.10
CA TYR A 60 -9.89 4.67 -4.22
C TYR A 60 -10.35 6.08 -4.57
N GLY A 61 -10.25 6.98 -3.61
CA GLY A 61 -10.74 8.33 -3.79
C GLY A 61 -10.03 9.34 -2.90
N ILE A 62 -10.10 10.60 -3.33
CA ILE A 62 -9.45 11.73 -2.69
C ILE A 62 -10.48 12.82 -2.44
N ASN A 63 -10.67 13.21 -1.18
CA ASN A 63 -11.35 14.44 -0.79
C ASN A 63 -10.29 15.44 -0.32
N ARG A 64 -9.86 16.31 -1.24
CA ARG A 64 -8.83 17.34 -0.97
C ARG A 64 -9.28 18.37 0.06
N ARG A 65 -10.57 18.65 0.12
CA ARG A 65 -11.14 19.64 1.04
C ARG A 65 -11.06 19.16 2.48
N ALA A 66 -11.32 17.88 2.70
CA ALA A 66 -11.23 17.26 4.02
C ALA A 66 -9.83 16.71 4.35
N GLY A 67 -8.91 16.64 3.37
CA GLY A 67 -7.61 15.99 3.53
C GLY A 67 -7.72 14.49 3.77
N VAL A 68 -8.77 13.85 3.21
CA VAL A 68 -9.09 12.43 3.41
C VAL A 68 -8.91 11.67 2.11
N THR A 69 -8.25 10.52 2.19
CA THR A 69 -8.15 9.55 1.10
C THR A 69 -8.60 8.18 1.57
N PHE A 70 -9.07 7.37 0.63
CA PHE A 70 -9.37 5.97 0.92
C PHE A 70 -8.90 5.07 -0.20
N MET A 71 -8.69 3.81 0.17
CA MET A 71 -8.40 2.74 -0.78
C MET A 71 -9.13 1.47 -0.33
N SER A 72 -9.75 0.80 -1.29
CA SER A 72 -10.51 -0.43 -1.11
C SER A 72 -10.12 -1.42 -2.20
N HIS A 73 -9.74 -2.62 -1.79
CA HIS A 73 -9.46 -3.71 -2.73
C HIS A 73 -10.73 -4.56 -2.88
N VAL A 74 -11.44 -4.34 -3.99
CA VAL A 74 -12.76 -4.90 -4.26
C VAL A 74 -12.63 -6.21 -5.03
N ASP A 75 -13.18 -7.28 -4.47
CA ASP A 75 -13.07 -8.65 -4.99
C ASP A 75 -14.38 -9.20 -5.58
N GLY A 76 -15.41 -8.36 -5.72
CA GLY A 76 -16.69 -8.72 -6.34
C GLY A 76 -17.75 -9.24 -5.38
N ASN A 77 -17.50 -9.23 -4.07
CA ASN A 77 -18.55 -9.49 -3.09
C ASN A 77 -19.55 -8.33 -3.04
N LEU A 78 -20.82 -8.58 -3.37
CA LEU A 78 -21.90 -7.59 -3.45
C LEU A 78 -22.17 -6.85 -2.12
N CYS A 79 -21.73 -7.40 -0.99
CA CYS A 79 -21.91 -6.82 0.33
C CYS A 79 -20.55 -6.39 0.92
N GLY A 80 -20.41 -5.14 1.38
CA GLY A 80 -19.18 -4.74 2.08
C GLY A 80 -18.94 -3.24 2.28
N PHE A 81 -19.57 -2.38 1.49
CA PHE A 81 -19.22 -0.96 1.51
C PHE A 81 -19.86 -0.12 2.63
N ARG A 82 -20.78 -0.67 3.43
CA ARG A 82 -21.45 0.11 4.49
C ARG A 82 -20.44 0.62 5.53
N ALA A 83 -19.52 -0.24 5.96
CA ALA A 83 -18.47 0.16 6.89
C ALA A 83 -17.55 1.24 6.30
N LEU A 84 -17.20 1.14 5.01
CA LEU A 84 -16.42 2.16 4.33
C LEU A 84 -17.18 3.50 4.28
N GLU A 85 -18.45 3.48 3.91
CA GLU A 85 -19.31 4.67 3.85
C GLU A 85 -19.44 5.34 5.22
N ASP A 86 -19.75 4.57 6.27
CA ASP A 86 -19.91 5.08 7.63
C ASP A 86 -18.60 5.76 8.11
N ARG A 87 -17.45 5.15 7.82
CA ARG A 87 -16.14 5.69 8.19
C ARG A 87 -15.75 6.92 7.38
N LEU A 88 -16.03 6.92 6.07
CA LEU A 88 -15.82 8.10 5.21
C LEU A 88 -16.70 9.27 5.62
N SER A 89 -17.97 9.00 5.93
CA SER A 89 -18.93 10.01 6.37
C SER A 89 -18.48 10.64 7.68
N SER A 90 -18.02 9.82 8.64
CA SER A 90 -17.42 10.31 9.89
C SER A 90 -16.17 11.17 9.65
N ALA A 91 -15.24 10.71 8.79
CA ALA A 91 -13.99 11.42 8.51
C ALA A 91 -14.17 12.73 7.74
N THR A 92 -15.28 12.90 7.02
CA THR A 92 -15.55 14.06 6.16
C THR A 92 -16.71 14.93 6.64
N ASN A 93 -17.22 14.69 7.85
CA ASN A 93 -18.43 15.35 8.37
C ASN A 93 -19.64 15.24 7.41
N GLY A 94 -19.75 14.10 6.72
CA GLY A 94 -20.80 13.79 5.75
C GLY A 94 -20.55 14.26 4.32
N ASP A 95 -19.44 14.96 4.03
CA ASP A 95 -19.11 15.43 2.67
C ASP A 95 -18.49 14.31 1.81
N LEU A 96 -19.36 13.43 1.31
CA LEU A 96 -18.98 12.37 0.37
C LEU A 96 -18.97 12.81 -1.09
N GLU A 97 -19.71 13.86 -1.48
CA GLU A 97 -19.80 14.27 -2.88
C GLU A 97 -18.50 14.91 -3.41
N SER A 98 -17.66 15.44 -2.51
CA SER A 98 -16.39 16.09 -2.85
C SER A 98 -15.24 15.14 -3.19
N PHE A 99 -15.47 13.82 -3.17
CA PHE A 99 -14.43 12.86 -3.55
C PHE A 99 -14.22 12.79 -5.06
N ALA A 100 -12.96 12.92 -5.49
CA ALA A 100 -12.53 12.46 -6.80
C ALA A 100 -12.30 10.95 -6.75
N LEU A 101 -13.02 10.19 -7.57
CA LEU A 101 -13.03 8.72 -7.55
C LEU A 101 -12.21 8.12 -8.70
N TYR A 102 -11.49 7.05 -8.37
CA TYR A 102 -10.59 6.36 -9.28
C TYR A 102 -10.72 4.84 -9.11
N ALA A 103 -10.42 4.13 -10.19
CA ALA A 103 -10.32 2.69 -10.14
C ALA A 103 -9.17 2.17 -11.02
N THR A 104 -8.52 1.10 -10.55
CA THR A 104 -7.46 0.40 -11.26
C THR A 104 -7.75 -1.09 -11.28
N THR A 105 -7.53 -1.74 -12.43
CA THR A 105 -7.65 -3.19 -12.59
C THR A 105 -6.49 -3.72 -13.42
N ASN A 106 -6.13 -4.98 -13.21
CA ASN A 106 -5.08 -5.68 -13.96
C ASN A 106 -5.57 -6.19 -15.32
N TYR A 107 -6.86 -6.54 -15.45
CA TYR A 107 -7.40 -6.90 -16.75
C TYR A 107 -7.78 -5.66 -17.54
N THR A 108 -7.26 -5.55 -18.77
CA THR A 108 -7.81 -4.56 -19.70
C THR A 108 -9.31 -4.77 -19.84
N MET A 109 -10.07 -3.68 -19.87
CA MET A 109 -11.49 -3.74 -20.19
C MET A 109 -11.71 -4.48 -21.51
N THR A 110 -10.75 -4.37 -22.42
CA THR A 110 -10.66 -5.12 -23.67
C THR A 110 -10.68 -6.64 -23.49
N ALA A 111 -9.92 -7.20 -22.54
CA ALA A 111 -9.94 -8.64 -22.26
C ALA A 111 -11.29 -9.09 -21.69
N ARG A 112 -11.88 -8.31 -20.77
CA ARG A 112 -13.22 -8.60 -20.21
C ARG A 112 -14.29 -8.62 -21.31
N LEU A 113 -14.26 -7.63 -22.20
CA LEU A 113 -15.18 -7.52 -23.34
C LEU A 113 -14.94 -8.62 -24.39
N ALA A 114 -13.69 -8.99 -24.66
CA ALA A 114 -13.35 -10.07 -25.59
C ALA A 114 -13.87 -11.42 -25.10
N CYS A 115 -13.70 -11.74 -23.81
CA CYS A 115 -14.27 -12.96 -23.22
C CYS A 115 -15.80 -12.98 -23.34
N LEU A 116 -16.47 -11.85 -23.08
CA LEU A 116 -17.92 -11.75 -23.21
C LEU A 116 -18.37 -11.95 -24.67
N ALA A 117 -17.64 -11.36 -25.64
CA ALA A 117 -17.92 -11.52 -27.06
C ALA A 117 -17.74 -12.98 -27.52
N LEU A 118 -16.69 -13.68 -27.05
CA LEU A 118 -16.46 -15.09 -27.35
C LEU A 118 -17.59 -15.98 -26.81
N VAL A 119 -18.04 -15.76 -25.57
CA VAL A 119 -19.19 -16.47 -25.00
C VAL A 119 -20.47 -16.15 -25.79
N GLY A 120 -20.66 -14.88 -26.19
CA GLY A 120 -21.78 -14.47 -27.04
C GLY A 120 -21.80 -15.23 -28.38
N ALA A 121 -20.65 -15.31 -29.06
CA ALA A 121 -20.52 -16.02 -30.33
C ALA A 121 -20.77 -17.54 -30.23
N ALA A 122 -20.50 -18.14 -29.06
CA ALA A 122 -20.74 -19.55 -28.81
C ALA A 122 -22.23 -19.93 -28.63
N TYR A 123 -23.15 -18.95 -28.60
CA TYR A 123 -24.59 -19.18 -28.37
C TYR A 123 -25.18 -20.27 -29.29
N HIS A 124 -24.86 -20.23 -30.58
CA HIS A 124 -25.41 -21.17 -31.56
C HIS A 124 -24.89 -22.60 -31.42
N TRP A 125 -23.85 -22.83 -30.62
CA TRP A 125 -23.12 -24.09 -30.51
C TRP A 125 -23.36 -24.78 -29.17
N LEU A 126 -24.02 -24.11 -28.22
CA LEU A 126 -24.20 -24.57 -26.85
C LEU A 126 -25.68 -24.65 -26.49
N PRO A 127 -26.08 -25.63 -25.65
CA PRO A 127 -27.38 -25.61 -25.01
C PRO A 127 -27.59 -24.32 -24.21
N LEU A 128 -28.82 -23.78 -24.23
CA LEU A 128 -29.16 -22.49 -23.60
C LEU A 128 -28.69 -22.39 -22.15
N TRP A 129 -28.93 -23.42 -21.33
CA TRP A 129 -28.55 -23.42 -19.92
C TRP A 129 -27.03 -23.32 -19.70
N LEU A 130 -26.24 -23.96 -20.57
CA LEU A 130 -24.77 -23.92 -20.49
C LEU A 130 -24.25 -22.55 -20.91
N TRP A 131 -24.82 -22.00 -21.98
CA TRP A 131 -24.50 -20.64 -22.44
C TRP A 131 -24.84 -19.58 -21.38
N LEU A 132 -26.02 -19.66 -20.77
CA LEU A 132 -26.42 -18.79 -19.66
C LEU A 132 -25.48 -18.94 -18.46
N GLY A 133 -25.05 -20.17 -18.14
CA GLY A 133 -24.05 -20.44 -17.11
C GLY A 133 -22.71 -19.77 -17.40
N LEU A 134 -22.22 -19.85 -18.65
CA LEU A 134 -20.98 -19.20 -19.07
C LEU A 134 -21.08 -17.67 -19.00
N ILE A 135 -22.21 -17.09 -19.41
CA ILE A 135 -22.45 -15.65 -19.26
C ILE A 135 -22.41 -15.27 -17.79
N ALA A 136 -23.09 -16.01 -16.91
CA ALA A 136 -23.10 -15.73 -15.48
C ALA A 136 -21.69 -15.75 -14.88
N VAL A 137 -20.85 -16.73 -15.30
CA VAL A 137 -19.44 -16.80 -14.88
C VAL A 137 -18.63 -15.61 -15.39
N VAL A 138 -18.74 -15.24 -16.67
CA VAL A 138 -17.97 -14.12 -17.24
C VAL A 138 -18.44 -12.77 -16.69
N VAL A 139 -19.74 -12.55 -16.59
CA VAL A 139 -20.31 -11.31 -16.03
C VAL A 139 -19.97 -11.20 -14.55
N GLY A 140 -20.14 -12.29 -13.81
CA GLY A 140 -19.71 -12.34 -12.42
C GLY A 140 -18.23 -12.03 -12.32
N PHE A 141 -17.36 -12.91 -12.81
CA PHE A 141 -15.92 -12.84 -12.56
C PHE A 141 -15.27 -11.60 -13.18
N GLY A 142 -15.76 -11.21 -14.36
CA GLY A 142 -15.22 -10.12 -15.16
C GLY A 142 -15.85 -8.75 -14.89
N PHE A 143 -17.03 -8.64 -14.28
CA PHE A 143 -17.70 -7.35 -14.12
C PHE A 143 -18.31 -7.08 -12.74
N ALA A 144 -18.46 -8.08 -11.87
CA ALA A 144 -19.10 -7.88 -10.56
C ALA A 144 -18.44 -6.77 -9.73
N SER A 145 -17.12 -6.76 -9.59
CA SER A 145 -16.40 -5.73 -8.82
C SER A 145 -16.58 -4.33 -9.41
N LEU A 146 -16.59 -4.20 -10.74
CA LEU A 146 -16.81 -2.91 -11.40
C LEU A 146 -18.25 -2.44 -11.17
N LEU A 147 -19.23 -3.31 -11.39
CA LEU A 147 -20.64 -3.00 -11.17
C LEU A 147 -20.87 -2.57 -9.71
N GLN A 148 -20.28 -3.30 -8.76
CA GLN A 148 -20.35 -3.00 -7.34
C GLN A 148 -19.79 -1.60 -7.02
N ILE A 149 -18.63 -1.25 -7.59
CA ILE A 149 -18.01 0.06 -7.43
C ILE A 149 -18.91 1.16 -8.01
N TYR A 150 -19.47 0.98 -9.20
CA TYR A 150 -20.34 1.97 -9.81
C TYR A 150 -21.65 2.18 -9.04
N VAL A 151 -22.28 1.09 -8.58
CA VAL A 151 -23.47 1.16 -7.72
C VAL A 151 -23.16 1.88 -6.42
N PHE A 152 -22.01 1.57 -5.80
CA PHE A 152 -21.58 2.23 -4.57
C PHE A 152 -21.27 3.71 -4.78
N ALA A 153 -20.53 4.05 -5.85
CA ALA A 153 -20.21 5.43 -6.22
C ALA A 153 -21.48 6.28 -6.39
N ARG A 154 -22.49 5.73 -7.09
CA ARG A 154 -23.76 6.43 -7.29
C ARG A 154 -24.53 6.62 -5.99
N ARG A 155 -24.54 5.62 -5.11
CA ARG A 155 -25.32 5.64 -3.87
C ARG A 155 -24.68 6.52 -2.80
N ALA A 156 -23.38 6.37 -2.55
CA ALA A 156 -22.68 7.02 -1.45
C ALA A 156 -22.09 8.39 -1.84
N PHE A 157 -21.59 8.54 -3.07
CA PHE A 157 -20.90 9.75 -3.52
C PHE A 157 -21.73 10.57 -4.52
N GLY A 158 -22.95 10.13 -4.84
CA GLY A 158 -23.85 10.84 -5.77
C GLY A 158 -23.37 10.89 -7.23
N THR A 159 -22.33 10.14 -7.62
CA THR A 159 -21.67 10.29 -8.92
C THR A 159 -21.43 8.95 -9.64
N TRP A 160 -21.44 9.00 -10.97
CA TRP A 160 -20.98 7.90 -11.83
C TRP A 160 -19.56 8.14 -12.36
N ARG A 161 -18.97 9.30 -12.07
CA ARG A 161 -17.69 9.72 -12.63
C ARG A 161 -16.54 9.05 -11.86
N ILE A 162 -16.11 7.90 -12.35
CA ILE A 162 -14.96 7.16 -11.84
C ILE A 162 -13.90 7.13 -12.93
N LYS A 163 -12.70 7.63 -12.65
CA LYS A 163 -11.59 7.59 -13.60
C LYS A 163 -10.88 6.24 -13.54
N LEU A 164 -10.90 5.50 -14.65
CA LEU A 164 -10.12 4.27 -14.80
C LEU A 164 -8.67 4.61 -15.16
N CYS A 165 -7.71 4.28 -14.30
CA CYS A 165 -6.32 4.72 -14.44
C CYS A 165 -5.46 3.89 -15.42
N THR A 166 -5.90 2.70 -15.84
CA THR A 166 -5.15 1.84 -16.77
C THR A 166 -6.06 0.94 -17.64
N PRO A 167 -6.75 1.49 -18.66
CA PRO A 167 -7.65 0.68 -19.49
C PRO A 167 -6.94 -0.33 -20.40
N TRP A 168 -5.64 -0.14 -20.69
CA TRP A 168 -4.90 -0.85 -21.76
C TRP A 168 -3.73 -1.71 -21.29
N GLN A 169 -3.52 -1.89 -19.98
CA GLN A 169 -2.39 -2.66 -19.48
C GLN A 169 -2.64 -4.17 -19.61
N PHE A 170 -2.00 -4.80 -20.60
CA PHE A 170 -1.94 -6.26 -20.72
C PHE A 170 -0.64 -6.74 -20.06
N SER A 171 -0.78 -7.59 -19.05
CA SER A 171 0.28 -8.35 -18.36
C SER A 171 0.89 -7.75 -17.10
N GLY A 172 0.60 -8.43 -15.98
CA GLY A 172 1.41 -8.38 -14.76
C GLY A 172 0.61 -7.93 -13.55
N ARG A 173 1.04 -8.38 -12.37
CA ARG A 173 0.50 -7.86 -11.12
C ARG A 173 0.76 -6.34 -11.08
N VAL A 174 -0.29 -5.56 -10.86
CA VAL A 174 -0.24 -4.09 -10.85
C VAL A 174 -0.36 -3.62 -9.42
N GLU A 175 0.45 -2.63 -9.07
CA GLU A 175 0.44 -1.91 -7.81
C GLU A 175 -0.02 -0.48 -8.05
N VAL A 176 -0.86 0.03 -7.15
CA VAL A 176 -1.29 1.43 -7.12
C VAL A 176 -1.12 1.97 -5.71
N SER A 177 -0.63 3.20 -5.61
CA SER A 177 -0.52 3.93 -4.37
C SER A 177 -1.23 5.28 -4.44
N LEU A 178 -1.70 5.72 -3.29
CA LEU A 178 -2.34 6.99 -3.07
C LEU A 178 -1.82 7.59 -1.76
N ASP A 179 -1.36 8.83 -1.80
CA ASP A 179 -0.88 9.55 -0.62
C ASP A 179 -1.85 10.66 -0.26
N ALA A 180 -2.31 10.69 1.00
CA ALA A 180 -3.19 11.72 1.51
C ALA A 180 -2.52 13.11 1.55
N ALA A 181 -1.20 13.17 1.72
CA ALA A 181 -0.44 14.42 1.73
C ALA A 181 -0.10 14.94 0.32
N SER A 182 -0.27 14.12 -0.72
CA SER A 182 0.02 14.54 -2.08
C SER A 182 -1.06 15.50 -2.59
N SER A 183 -0.64 16.65 -3.12
CA SER A 183 -1.51 17.57 -3.86
C SER A 183 -1.94 17.00 -5.23
N GLY A 184 -1.25 15.95 -5.69
CA GLY A 184 -1.47 15.25 -6.94
C GLY A 184 -2.73 14.38 -6.97
N GLY A 185 -2.89 13.64 -8.06
CA GLY A 185 -3.84 12.52 -8.13
C GLY A 185 -3.20 11.25 -7.57
N PRO A 186 -3.86 10.08 -7.73
CA PRO A 186 -3.22 8.80 -7.48
C PRO A 186 -1.96 8.63 -8.36
N ASP A 187 -0.98 7.86 -7.86
CA ASP A 187 0.18 7.51 -8.66
C ASP A 187 -0.25 6.75 -9.92
N VAL A 188 0.51 6.92 -11.00
CA VAL A 188 0.33 6.10 -12.20
C VAL A 188 0.55 4.65 -11.82
N PRO A 189 -0.44 3.74 -12.05
CA PRO A 189 -0.29 2.35 -11.66
C PRO A 189 0.95 1.72 -12.29
N ARG A 190 1.72 0.98 -11.50
CA ARG A 190 3.00 0.41 -11.90
C ARG A 190 2.91 -1.11 -11.87
N ARG A 191 3.71 -1.76 -12.70
CA ARG A 191 3.90 -3.21 -12.60
C ARG A 191 4.65 -3.51 -11.31
N GLU A 192 4.17 -4.48 -10.54
CA GLU A 192 4.87 -4.96 -9.35
C GLU A 192 6.26 -5.49 -9.69
N THR A 193 7.23 -5.08 -8.88
CA THR A 193 8.62 -5.54 -8.95
C THR A 193 8.91 -6.69 -7.97
N VAL A 194 8.02 -6.91 -7.01
CA VAL A 194 8.16 -7.95 -5.98
C VAL A 194 7.80 -9.35 -6.49
N SER A 195 8.36 -10.37 -5.81
CA SER A 195 8.05 -11.76 -6.09
C SER A 195 6.56 -12.06 -5.83
N ARG A 196 6.04 -13.14 -6.44
CA ARG A 196 4.65 -13.55 -6.22
C ARG A 196 4.38 -13.86 -4.74
N ALA A 197 5.29 -14.57 -4.09
CA ALA A 197 5.15 -14.93 -2.68
C ALA A 197 5.09 -13.68 -1.78
N GLU A 198 5.92 -12.69 -2.06
CA GLU A 198 5.91 -11.41 -1.32
C GLU A 198 4.63 -10.60 -1.61
N SER A 199 4.17 -10.57 -2.85
CA SER A 199 2.89 -9.94 -3.22
C SER A 199 1.69 -10.59 -2.51
N GLU A 200 1.63 -11.93 -2.48
CA GLU A 200 0.59 -12.67 -1.75
C GLU A 200 0.68 -12.44 -0.23
N ARG A 201 1.89 -12.29 0.32
CA ARG A 201 2.10 -11.93 1.72
C ARG A 201 1.54 -10.54 2.03
N ARG A 202 1.86 -9.54 1.19
CA ARG A 202 1.45 -8.13 1.37
C ARG A 202 -0.04 -7.91 1.15
N TYR A 203 -0.59 -8.47 0.07
CA TYR A 203 -1.93 -8.13 -0.41
C TYR A 203 -2.95 -9.26 -0.24
N GLY A 204 -2.52 -10.46 0.15
CA GLY A 204 -3.37 -11.65 0.27
C GLY A 204 -3.34 -12.53 -0.97
N ARG A 205 -3.83 -13.76 -0.80
CA ARG A 205 -4.02 -14.71 -1.91
C ARG A 205 -5.29 -14.37 -2.68
N LEU A 206 -5.27 -14.65 -3.98
CA LEU A 206 -6.39 -14.50 -4.92
C LEU A 206 -7.53 -15.49 -4.60
N HIS A 207 -8.25 -15.28 -3.50
CA HIS A 207 -9.49 -15.97 -3.18
C HIS A 207 -10.64 -14.98 -3.32
N CYS A 208 -11.07 -14.75 -4.56
CA CYS A 208 -12.17 -13.85 -4.85
C CYS A 208 -13.49 -14.51 -4.42
N TRP A 209 -14.47 -13.72 -3.96
CA TRP A 209 -15.90 -14.08 -3.76
C TRP A 209 -16.31 -14.75 -2.44
N VAL A 210 -15.43 -14.89 -1.44
CA VAL A 210 -15.76 -15.68 -0.24
C VAL A 210 -15.87 -14.86 1.06
N SER A 211 -15.51 -13.57 1.07
CA SER A 211 -15.50 -12.78 2.32
C SER A 211 -16.00 -11.33 2.18
N GLY A 212 -16.67 -10.81 3.21
CA GLY A 212 -17.06 -9.40 3.31
C GLY A 212 -15.87 -8.46 3.50
N GLN A 213 -16.05 -7.17 3.18
CA GLN A 213 -15.00 -6.17 3.36
C GLN A 213 -14.68 -5.93 4.84
N ARG A 214 -13.39 -5.89 5.17
CA ARG A 214 -12.91 -5.56 6.52
C ARG A 214 -12.12 -4.27 6.50
N GLU A 215 -12.30 -3.45 7.52
CA GLU A 215 -11.44 -2.29 7.72
C GLU A 215 -10.04 -2.78 8.11
N MET A 216 -9.01 -2.30 7.41
CA MET A 216 -7.65 -2.32 7.91
C MET A 216 -7.44 -1.06 8.71
N THR A 217 -7.67 -1.16 10.00
CA THR A 217 -7.12 -0.19 10.93
C THR A 217 -5.61 -0.36 10.90
N PRO A 218 -4.81 0.73 10.82
CA PRO A 218 -3.40 0.64 11.15
C PRO A 218 -3.32 0.22 12.63
N THR A 219 -3.30 -1.09 12.89
CA THR A 219 -3.12 -1.60 14.24
C THR A 219 -1.76 -1.12 14.73
N ARG A 220 -1.70 -0.74 16.01
CA ARG A 220 -0.49 -0.42 16.77
C ARG A 220 0.69 -1.37 16.49
N GLU A 221 0.44 -2.57 16.00
CA GLU A 221 1.43 -3.55 15.52
C GLU A 221 2.34 -3.03 14.40
N VAL A 222 1.85 -2.23 13.44
CA VAL A 222 2.73 -1.68 12.37
C VAL A 222 3.60 -0.55 12.92
N LEU A 223 3.07 0.26 13.84
CA LEU A 223 3.84 1.28 14.57
C LEU A 223 4.89 0.62 15.49
N ASN A 224 4.53 -0.47 16.16
CA ASN A 224 5.44 -1.25 17.00
C ASN A 224 6.53 -1.94 16.16
N LEU A 225 6.22 -2.46 14.97
CA LEU A 225 7.20 -3.08 14.08
C LEU A 225 8.17 -2.06 13.47
N ALA A 226 7.70 -0.85 13.16
CA ALA A 226 8.58 0.24 12.72
C ALA A 226 9.49 0.71 13.87
N SER A 227 8.96 0.90 15.08
CA SER A 227 9.78 1.25 16.25
C SER A 227 10.73 0.13 16.68
N GLU A 228 10.32 -1.14 16.55
CA GLU A 228 11.16 -2.31 16.82
C GLU A 228 12.26 -2.44 15.76
N ARG A 229 11.93 -2.22 14.49
CA ARG A 229 12.93 -2.19 13.40
C ARG A 229 13.93 -1.06 13.59
N ASP A 230 13.47 0.12 13.97
CA ASP A 230 14.35 1.28 14.16
C ASP A 230 15.21 1.10 15.42
N ALA A 231 14.66 0.56 16.52
CA ALA A 231 15.43 0.19 17.72
C ALA A 231 16.46 -0.93 17.44
N LEU A 232 16.10 -1.93 16.64
CA LEU A 232 17.04 -2.97 16.21
C LEU A 232 18.11 -2.41 15.25
N ARG A 233 17.77 -1.42 14.41
CA ARG A 233 18.72 -0.73 13.53
C ARG A 233 19.78 0.02 14.34
N GLU A 234 19.38 0.72 15.40
CA GLU A 234 20.29 1.38 16.33
C GLU A 234 21.22 0.38 17.03
N VAL A 235 20.69 -0.77 17.48
CA VAL A 235 21.49 -1.85 18.06
C VAL A 235 22.52 -2.41 17.07
N VAL A 236 22.11 -2.63 15.82
CA VAL A 236 23.02 -3.13 14.76
C VAL A 236 24.12 -2.12 14.44
N GLN A 237 23.79 -0.82 14.35
CA GLN A 237 24.79 0.23 14.13
C GLN A 237 25.77 0.33 15.30
N ALA A 238 25.28 0.23 16.53
CA ALA A 238 26.13 0.26 17.72
C ALA A 238 27.01 -0.99 17.84
N LEU A 239 26.52 -2.16 17.40
CA LEU A 239 27.31 -3.40 17.32
C LEU A 239 28.41 -3.31 16.25
N ASP A 240 28.10 -2.75 15.07
CA ASP A 240 29.07 -2.52 14.00
C ASP A 240 30.16 -1.53 14.44
N SER A 241 29.78 -0.45 15.13
CA SER A 241 30.73 0.48 15.76
C SER A 241 31.62 -0.21 16.81
N PHE A 242 31.03 -1.06 17.65
CA PHE A 242 31.77 -1.84 18.65
C PHE A 242 32.76 -2.80 17.98
N GLN A 243 32.36 -3.50 16.91
CA GLN A 243 33.23 -4.41 16.17
C GLN A 243 34.41 -3.69 15.51
N ARG A 244 34.20 -2.47 14.99
CA ARG A 244 35.27 -1.64 14.44
C ARG A 244 36.23 -1.17 15.52
N GLU A 245 35.73 -0.70 16.67
CA GLU A 245 36.57 -0.30 17.81
C GLU A 245 37.41 -1.48 18.31
N TYR A 246 36.76 -2.62 18.54
CA TYR A 246 37.42 -3.85 18.98
C TYR A 246 38.46 -4.34 17.95
N GLY A 247 38.12 -4.32 16.67
CA GLY A 247 39.04 -4.70 15.59
C GLY A 247 40.24 -3.77 15.45
N ALA A 248 40.04 -2.46 15.65
CA ALA A 248 41.13 -1.49 15.63
C ALA A 248 42.10 -1.69 16.80
N GLN A 249 41.58 -1.93 18.01
CA GLN A 249 42.39 -2.18 19.20
C GLN A 249 43.07 -3.56 19.18
N ALA A 250 42.51 -4.54 18.47
CA ALA A 250 43.14 -5.86 18.31
C ALA A 250 44.41 -5.81 17.45
N LEU A 251 44.57 -4.74 16.67
CA LEU A 251 45.74 -4.47 15.85
C LEU A 251 46.72 -3.51 16.56
N ASP A 252 46.41 -3.08 17.78
CA ASP A 252 47.25 -2.17 18.55
C ASP A 252 48.48 -2.91 19.14
N PRO A 253 49.71 -2.43 18.88
CA PRO A 253 50.93 -3.04 19.42
C PRO A 253 51.02 -3.01 20.96
N ASP A 254 50.29 -2.12 21.63
CA ASP A 254 50.24 -2.04 23.10
C ASP A 254 49.32 -3.09 23.74
N GLY A 255 48.64 -3.89 22.90
CA GLY A 255 47.81 -5.02 23.30
C GLY A 255 46.36 -4.65 23.59
N MET A 256 45.51 -5.68 23.61
CA MET A 256 44.08 -5.51 23.79
C MET A 256 43.71 -5.11 25.23
N PRO A 257 42.84 -4.09 25.43
CA PRO A 257 42.29 -3.83 26.74
C PRO A 257 41.52 -5.06 27.26
N GLY A 258 41.63 -5.30 28.56
CA GLY A 258 41.04 -6.46 29.22
C GLY A 258 39.51 -6.47 29.13
N ASN A 259 38.92 -7.63 29.44
CA ASN A 259 37.47 -7.84 29.40
C ASN A 259 36.66 -6.80 30.20
N GLU A 260 37.25 -6.19 31.23
CA GLU A 260 36.63 -5.14 32.04
C GLU A 260 36.27 -3.88 31.24
N HIS A 261 37.00 -3.60 30.16
CA HIS A 261 36.75 -2.47 29.27
C HIS A 261 35.53 -2.71 28.35
N TYR A 262 35.41 -3.92 27.79
CA TYR A 262 34.40 -4.23 26.78
C TYR A 262 33.09 -4.80 27.34
N ARG A 263 33.16 -5.48 28.49
CA ARG A 263 32.00 -6.15 29.11
C ARG A 263 30.83 -5.21 29.39
N PRO A 264 31.01 -3.98 29.91
CA PRO A 264 29.90 -3.06 30.14
C PRO A 264 29.17 -2.67 28.84
N LYS A 265 29.92 -2.35 27.77
CA LYS A 265 29.36 -2.01 26.45
C LYS A 265 28.57 -3.16 25.84
N LEU A 266 29.09 -4.38 25.91
CA LEU A 266 28.40 -5.58 25.43
C LEU A 266 27.11 -5.88 26.22
N VAL A 267 27.15 -5.72 27.55
CA VAL A 267 25.96 -5.90 28.39
C VAL A 267 24.89 -4.86 28.05
N GLU A 268 25.28 -3.60 27.81
CA GLU A 268 24.35 -2.56 27.39
C GLU A 268 23.71 -2.85 26.03
N LEU A 269 24.50 -3.27 25.03
CA LEU A 269 24.00 -3.66 23.71
C LEU A 269 23.02 -4.83 23.78
N VAL A 270 23.36 -5.87 24.54
CA VAL A 270 22.48 -7.04 24.73
C VAL A 270 21.21 -6.67 25.49
N SER A 271 21.30 -5.76 26.47
CA SER A 271 20.14 -5.25 27.21
C SER A 271 19.19 -4.47 26.29
N LYS A 272 19.73 -3.54 25.47
CA LYS A 272 18.96 -2.79 24.47
C LYS A 272 18.31 -3.72 23.43
N ALA A 273 19.05 -4.72 22.94
CA ALA A 273 18.52 -5.73 22.03
C ALA A 273 17.36 -6.53 22.64
N ARG A 274 17.50 -6.96 23.91
CA ARG A 274 16.45 -7.69 24.63
C ARG A 274 15.23 -6.80 24.89
N ALA A 275 15.43 -5.54 25.26
CA ALA A 275 14.34 -4.59 25.45
C ALA A 275 13.56 -4.34 24.15
N ALA A 276 14.27 -4.19 23.02
CA ALA A 276 13.66 -4.04 21.70
C ALA A 276 12.83 -5.28 21.28
N LEU A 277 13.26 -6.49 21.68
CA LEU A 277 12.54 -7.74 21.38
C LEU A 277 11.40 -8.04 22.37
N ALA A 278 11.48 -7.53 23.60
CA ALA A 278 10.48 -7.77 24.65
C ALA A 278 9.24 -6.87 24.55
N SER A 279 9.25 -5.81 23.73
CA SER A 279 8.06 -5.01 23.41
C SER A 279 7.05 -5.74 22.52
N ARG A 280 7.33 -6.99 22.16
CA ARG A 280 6.43 -7.88 21.42
C ARG A 280 5.38 -8.43 22.39
N PRO A 281 4.07 -8.17 22.19
CA PRO A 281 3.05 -8.86 22.98
C PRO A 281 3.16 -10.36 22.69
N THR A 282 3.39 -11.15 23.74
CA THR A 282 3.32 -12.61 23.69
C THR A 282 1.87 -13.02 23.44
N GLU A 283 1.60 -13.62 22.28
CA GLU A 283 0.38 -14.40 22.01
C GLU A 283 0.33 -15.65 22.89
#